data_AF-A0A7W7QZX4-F1
#
_entry.id   AF-A0A7W7QZX4-F1
#
_cell.length_a   1.000
_cell.length_b   1.000
_cell.length_c   1.000
_cell.angle_alpha   90.00
_cell.angle_beta   90.00
_cell.angle_gamma   90.00
#
_symmetry.space_group_name_H-M   'P 1'
#
loop_
_entity.id
_entity.type
_entity.pdbx_description
1 polymer ?
#
loop_
_entity_poly.entity_id
_entity_poly.type
_entity_poly.pdbx_seq_one_letter_code
_entity_poly.pdbx_strand_id
1 'polypeptide(L)'
;MLRTRTATAAISLLAFAGLCAVPAHAAAPRRLSNAQQQVDAFFSQYLTAANGQNQDQTPLDVRDEYLTAQLNQQLDQYQQTHNADPVFRAQNIPAGWSTQYGGSGAGHTTVILTENWGSGQQTQVWYQVELSDLVIDGLQDAPA
;
A
#
# COMPACT_ATOMS: atom_id res chain seq x y z
N MET A 1 44.00 45.16 -17.66
CA MET A 1 44.20 45.63 -19.04
C MET A 1 45.11 44.66 -19.76
N LEU A 2 44.61 43.88 -20.73
CA LEU A 2 45.29 43.61 -22.01
C LEU A 2 44.30 42.94 -22.98
N ARG A 3 44.44 43.33 -24.24
CA ARG A 3 43.49 43.19 -25.35
C ARG A 3 44.02 42.17 -26.36
N THR A 4 43.09 41.68 -27.20
CA THR A 4 43.26 41.09 -28.55
C THR A 4 43.60 39.58 -28.61
N ARG A 5 43.18 38.76 -29.58
CA ARG A 5 42.69 38.96 -30.97
C ARG A 5 41.65 37.89 -31.36
N THR A 6 40.72 38.30 -32.21
CA THR A 6 39.82 37.50 -33.06
C THR A 6 40.57 36.59 -34.05
N ALA A 7 40.03 35.40 -34.31
CA ALA A 7 40.16 34.71 -35.59
C ALA A 7 38.91 33.85 -35.86
N THR A 8 38.23 34.18 -36.95
CA THR A 8 37.04 33.53 -37.52
C THR A 8 37.47 32.42 -38.47
N ALA A 9 36.78 31.27 -38.47
CA ALA A 9 36.51 30.35 -39.59
C ALA A 9 36.26 28.94 -39.05
N ALA A 10 35.47 28.03 -39.61
CA ALA A 10 34.37 28.03 -40.55
C ALA A 10 33.98 26.53 -40.70
N ILE A 11 32.72 26.27 -41.10
CA ILE A 11 32.28 25.08 -41.86
C ILE A 11 32.08 23.75 -41.07
N SER A 12 30.79 23.50 -40.84
CA SER A 12 30.02 22.31 -41.24
C SER A 12 30.40 20.92 -40.73
N LEU A 13 29.44 20.25 -40.08
CA LEU A 13 28.65 19.17 -40.72
C LEU A 13 27.50 18.75 -39.78
N LEU A 14 26.27 18.93 -40.26
CA LEU A 14 25.08 18.30 -39.72
C LEU A 14 25.18 16.78 -39.95
N ALA A 15 25.48 16.04 -38.89
CA ALA A 15 25.22 14.61 -38.81
C ALA A 15 24.12 14.40 -37.76
N PHE A 16 22.86 14.53 -38.20
CA PHE A 16 21.70 14.08 -37.43
C PHE A 16 21.73 12.53 -37.43
N ALA A 17 22.47 11.96 -36.48
CA ALA A 17 22.35 10.56 -36.16
C ALA A 17 21.02 10.36 -35.45
N GLY A 18 20.07 9.74 -36.15
CA GLY A 18 18.76 9.39 -35.62
C GLY A 18 18.89 8.45 -34.42
N LEU A 19 18.83 9.00 -33.22
CA LEU A 19 18.32 8.29 -32.07
C LEU A 19 16.80 8.31 -32.17
N CYS A 20 16.22 7.18 -32.60
CA CYS A 20 14.83 6.89 -32.26
C CYS A 20 14.75 6.79 -30.74
N ALA A 21 14.59 7.93 -30.06
CA ALA A 21 14.12 7.96 -28.69
C ALA A 21 12.68 7.43 -28.73
N VAL A 22 12.52 6.12 -28.56
CA VAL A 22 11.23 5.54 -28.21
C VAL A 22 10.71 6.34 -27.01
N PRO A 23 9.52 6.96 -27.08
CA PRO A 23 8.97 7.60 -25.91
C PRO A 23 8.83 6.50 -24.86
N ALA A 24 9.62 6.59 -23.79
CA ALA A 24 9.34 5.87 -22.57
C ALA A 24 7.92 6.29 -22.19
N HIS A 25 6.94 5.43 -22.47
CA HIS A 25 5.61 5.61 -21.96
C HIS A 25 5.79 5.55 -20.44
N ALA A 26 5.84 6.73 -19.81
CA ALA A 26 5.73 6.84 -18.37
C ALA A 26 4.44 6.10 -18.03
N ALA A 27 4.57 4.94 -17.39
CA ALA A 27 3.43 4.15 -16.99
C ALA A 27 2.54 5.08 -16.15
N ALA A 28 1.31 5.31 -16.61
CA ALA A 28 0.34 6.05 -15.82
C ALA A 28 0.28 5.41 -14.43
N PRO A 29 0.17 6.20 -13.34
CA PRO A 29 0.09 5.64 -12.00
C PRO A 29 -1.02 4.59 -11.98
N ARG A 30 -0.70 3.36 -11.57
CA ARG A 30 -1.70 2.29 -11.47
C ARG A 30 -2.76 2.76 -10.49
N ARG A 31 -3.99 2.93 -10.97
CA ARG A 31 -5.14 3.17 -10.10
C ARG A 31 -5.39 1.90 -9.29
N LEU A 32 -5.56 2.05 -7.98
CA LEU A 32 -5.97 0.96 -7.09
C LEU A 32 -7.37 0.49 -7.46
N SER A 33 -7.63 -0.82 -7.37
CA SER A 33 -9.00 -1.34 -7.42
C SER A 33 -9.81 -0.85 -6.22
N ASN A 34 -11.15 -0.91 -6.29
CA ASN A 34 -12.00 -0.51 -5.16
C ASN A 34 -11.68 -1.33 -3.90
N ALA A 35 -11.44 -2.64 -4.03
CA ALA A 35 -11.03 -3.49 -2.92
C ALA A 35 -9.67 -3.05 -2.34
N GLN A 36 -8.69 -2.68 -3.18
CA GLN A 36 -7.42 -2.15 -2.69
C GLN A 36 -7.59 -0.82 -1.96
N GLN A 37 -8.43 0.08 -2.47
CA GLN A 37 -8.75 1.35 -1.81
C GLN A 37 -9.43 1.12 -0.45
N GLN A 38 -10.31 0.13 -0.37
CA GLN A 38 -11.00 -0.22 0.87
C GLN A 38 -10.03 -0.72 1.95
N VAL A 39 -9.13 -1.65 1.60
CA VAL A 39 -8.13 -2.17 2.54
C VAL A 39 -7.11 -1.10 2.93
N ASP A 40 -6.71 -0.23 1.99
CA ASP A 40 -5.83 0.91 2.26
C ASP A 40 -6.48 1.90 3.24
N ALA A 41 -7.76 2.24 3.02
CA ALA A 41 -8.52 3.13 3.89
C ALA A 41 -8.69 2.54 5.29
N PHE A 42 -9.10 1.27 5.38
CA PHE A 42 -9.19 0.54 6.65
C PHE A 42 -7.88 0.61 7.43
N PHE A 43 -6.77 0.21 6.80
CA PHE A 43 -5.49 0.09 7.50
C PHE A 43 -4.95 1.46 7.92
N SER A 44 -5.11 2.49 7.08
CA SER A 44 -4.72 3.86 7.42
C SER A 44 -5.49 4.38 8.62
N GLN A 45 -6.80 4.17 8.67
CA GLN A 45 -7.63 4.64 9.79
C GLN A 45 -7.35 3.85 11.06
N TYR A 46 -7.22 2.53 10.96
CA TYR A 46 -6.90 1.66 12.09
C TYR A 46 -5.55 2.03 12.69
N LEU A 47 -4.52 2.24 11.86
CA LEU A 47 -3.20 2.68 12.30
C LEU A 47 -3.25 4.03 13.01
N THR A 48 -4.03 4.98 12.50
CA THR A 48 -4.21 6.29 13.15
C THR A 48 -4.88 6.15 14.52
N ALA A 49 -5.94 5.33 14.62
CA ALA A 49 -6.63 5.06 15.87
C ALA A 49 -5.75 4.31 16.87
N ALA A 50 -5.01 3.29 16.44
CA ALA A 50 -4.11 2.50 17.27
C ALA A 50 -2.92 3.33 17.81
N ASN A 51 -2.47 4.35 17.06
CA ASN A 51 -1.49 5.33 17.54
C ASN A 51 -2.06 6.38 18.50
N GLY A 52 -3.37 6.35 18.79
CA GLY A 52 -4.05 7.38 19.59
C GLY A 52 -4.09 8.75 18.90
N GLN A 53 -3.92 8.79 17.58
CA GLN A 53 -3.93 10.02 16.78
C GLN A 53 -5.32 10.35 16.24
N ASN A 54 -6.30 9.46 16.40
CA ASN A 54 -7.71 9.72 16.14
C ASN A 54 -8.43 9.97 17.48
N GLN A 55 -9.12 11.11 17.60
CA GLN A 55 -9.88 11.47 18.81
C GLN A 55 -11.35 11.02 18.76
N ASP A 56 -11.85 10.70 17.57
CA ASP A 56 -13.28 10.44 17.33
C ASP A 56 -13.60 8.94 17.21
N GLN A 57 -12.60 8.11 16.90
CA GLN A 57 -12.77 6.66 16.72
C GLN A 57 -11.70 5.87 17.47
N THR A 58 -12.14 4.82 18.16
CA THR A 58 -11.26 3.78 18.70
C THR A 58 -10.87 2.78 17.62
N PRO A 59 -9.82 1.94 17.83
CA PRO A 59 -9.50 0.86 16.91
C PRO A 59 -10.66 -0.13 16.67
N LEU A 60 -11.53 -0.33 17.67
CA LEU A 60 -12.71 -1.17 17.54
C LEU A 60 -13.77 -0.53 16.63
N ASP A 61 -14.01 0.79 16.76
CA ASP A 61 -14.97 1.50 15.92
C ASP A 61 -14.57 1.42 14.43
N VAL A 62 -13.27 1.58 14.14
CA VAL A 62 -12.75 1.41 12.77
C VAL A 62 -12.97 -0.03 12.29
N ARG A 63 -12.71 -1.03 13.14
CA ARG A 63 -12.95 -2.42 12.78
C ARG A 63 -14.43 -2.71 12.51
N ASP A 64 -15.35 -2.13 13.25
CA ASP A 64 -16.79 -2.31 13.04
C ASP A 64 -17.30 -1.61 11.76
N GLU A 65 -16.61 -0.57 11.30
CA GLU A 65 -16.92 0.11 10.03
C GLU A 65 -16.53 -0.71 8.80
N TYR A 66 -15.43 -1.45 8.86
CA TYR A 66 -14.82 -2.10 7.70
C TYR A 66 -14.95 -3.62 7.67
N LEU A 67 -15.01 -4.26 8.83
CA LEU A 67 -14.92 -5.71 8.97
C LEU A 67 -16.28 -6.34 9.28
N THR A 68 -16.46 -7.59 8.91
CA THR A 68 -17.60 -8.36 9.41
C THR A 68 -17.49 -8.62 10.92
N ALA A 69 -18.63 -8.73 11.60
CA ALA A 69 -18.66 -9.08 13.02
C ALA A 69 -17.96 -10.42 13.32
N GLN A 70 -18.04 -11.38 12.39
CA GLN A 70 -17.35 -12.66 12.52
C GLN A 70 -15.83 -12.49 12.49
N LEU A 71 -15.30 -11.71 11.54
CA LEU A 71 -13.87 -11.43 11.49
C LEU A 71 -13.42 -10.67 12.74
N ASN A 72 -14.23 -9.73 13.24
CA ASN A 72 -13.94 -9.05 14.50
C ASN A 72 -13.82 -10.00 15.67
N GLN A 73 -14.72 -10.98 15.79
CA GLN A 73 -14.62 -11.96 16.86
C GLN A 73 -13.32 -12.80 16.78
N GLN A 74 -12.89 -13.18 15.58
CA GLN A 74 -11.64 -13.94 15.38
C GLN A 74 -10.40 -13.12 15.79
N LEU A 75 -10.42 -11.84 15.45
CA LEU A 75 -9.37 -10.88 15.81
C LEU A 75 -9.29 -10.67 17.33
N ASP A 76 -10.42 -10.55 18.01
CA ASP A 76 -10.45 -10.43 19.48
C ASP A 76 -9.92 -11.70 20.17
N GLN A 77 -10.25 -12.88 19.65
CA GLN A 77 -9.71 -14.15 20.13
C GLN A 77 -8.19 -14.25 19.92
N TYR A 78 -7.70 -13.76 18.77
CA TYR A 78 -6.27 -13.68 18.52
C TYR A 78 -5.58 -12.80 19.57
N GLN A 79 -6.10 -11.59 19.82
CA GLN A 79 -5.55 -10.66 20.80
C GLN A 79 -5.52 -11.27 22.20
N GLN A 80 -6.59 -11.93 22.64
CA GLN A 80 -6.65 -12.59 23.94
C GLN A 80 -5.60 -13.70 24.09
N THR A 81 -5.35 -14.43 23.01
CA THR A 81 -4.43 -15.58 23.02
C THR A 81 -2.97 -15.15 22.94
N HIS A 82 -2.67 -14.12 22.16
CA HIS A 82 -1.29 -13.70 21.85
C HIS A 82 -0.85 -12.45 22.62
N ASN A 83 -1.80 -11.77 23.28
CA ASN A 83 -1.58 -10.50 23.96
C ASN A 83 -0.87 -9.47 23.05
N ALA A 84 -1.33 -9.36 21.81
CA ALA A 84 -0.78 -8.53 20.75
C ALA A 84 -1.91 -7.77 20.04
N ASP A 85 -1.60 -6.71 19.30
CA ASP A 85 -2.61 -6.01 18.51
C ASP A 85 -3.25 -6.99 17.52
N PRO A 86 -4.59 -7.01 17.40
CA PRO A 86 -5.28 -8.02 16.62
C PRO A 86 -5.06 -7.88 15.11
N VAL A 87 -4.95 -6.65 14.59
CA VAL A 87 -4.82 -6.39 13.16
C VAL A 87 -3.36 -6.50 12.74
N PHE A 88 -2.45 -5.87 13.48
CA PHE A 88 -1.01 -5.94 13.20
C PHE A 88 -0.41 -7.30 13.54
N ARG A 89 -1.11 -8.10 14.35
CA ARG A 89 -0.66 -9.41 14.85
C ARG A 89 0.72 -9.32 15.51
N ALA A 90 1.00 -8.20 16.18
CA ALA A 90 2.30 -7.84 16.73
C ALA A 90 2.17 -6.93 17.96
N GLN A 91 3.26 -6.80 18.72
CA GLN A 91 3.32 -5.92 19.89
C GLN A 91 3.60 -4.47 19.53
N ASN A 92 4.15 -4.24 18.35
CA ASN A 92 4.56 -2.94 17.85
C ASN A 92 3.63 -2.51 16.71
N ILE A 93 3.70 -1.22 16.37
CA ILE A 93 2.94 -0.64 15.27
C ILE A 93 3.82 -0.60 14.01
N PRO A 94 3.30 -0.96 12.82
CA PRO A 94 4.01 -0.80 11.56
C PRO A 94 4.41 0.66 11.29
N ALA A 95 5.59 0.85 10.69
CA ALA A 95 6.08 2.16 10.28
C ALA A 95 5.47 2.64 8.95
N GLY A 96 4.87 1.74 8.19
CA GLY A 96 4.15 2.03 6.95
C GLY A 96 3.60 0.76 6.32
N TRP A 97 2.86 0.89 5.23
CA TRP A 97 2.31 -0.25 4.50
C TRP A 97 2.26 -0.01 2.99
N SER A 98 1.94 -1.05 2.24
CA SER A 98 1.58 -0.96 0.83
C SER A 98 0.55 -2.04 0.48
N THR A 99 -0.27 -1.79 -0.54
CA THR A 99 -1.28 -2.77 -1.01
C THR A 99 -0.97 -3.23 -2.43
N GLN A 100 -1.25 -4.50 -2.70
CA GLN A 100 -1.15 -5.11 -4.02
C GLN A 100 -2.39 -5.95 -4.30
N TYR A 101 -2.78 -6.03 -5.58
CA TYR A 101 -3.84 -6.92 -6.02
C TYR A 101 -3.34 -8.37 -5.99
N GLY A 102 -4.00 -9.24 -5.22
CA GLY A 102 -3.65 -10.65 -5.07
C GLY A 102 -4.46 -11.59 -5.97
N GLY A 103 -5.57 -11.13 -6.56
CA GLY A 103 -6.47 -11.94 -7.38
C GLY A 103 -7.94 -11.70 -7.03
N SER A 104 -8.85 -12.20 -7.87
CA SER A 104 -10.29 -12.15 -7.62
C SER A 104 -10.96 -13.42 -8.12
N GLY A 105 -12.02 -13.84 -7.44
CA GLY A 105 -12.79 -15.03 -7.76
C GLY A 105 -13.87 -15.28 -6.72
N ALA A 106 -14.88 -16.09 -7.06
CA ALA A 106 -15.96 -16.46 -6.14
C ALA A 106 -16.60 -15.29 -5.37
N GLY A 107 -16.77 -14.12 -6.02
CA GLY A 107 -17.35 -12.93 -5.41
C GLY A 107 -16.40 -12.10 -4.54
N HIS A 108 -15.12 -12.46 -4.46
CA HIS A 108 -14.15 -11.79 -3.60
C HIS A 108 -12.95 -11.27 -4.39
N THR A 109 -12.24 -10.32 -3.79
CA THR A 109 -10.90 -9.90 -4.17
C THR A 109 -9.93 -10.09 -3.02
N THR A 110 -8.80 -10.73 -3.31
CA THR A 110 -7.65 -10.77 -2.43
C THR A 110 -6.83 -9.49 -2.58
N VAL A 111 -6.60 -8.78 -1.48
CA VAL A 111 -5.64 -7.68 -1.40
C VAL A 111 -4.48 -8.10 -0.50
N ILE A 112 -3.27 -8.05 -1.03
CA ILE A 112 -2.05 -8.33 -0.26
C ILE A 112 -1.60 -7.01 0.35
N LEU A 113 -1.67 -6.90 1.68
CA LEU A 113 -1.13 -5.78 2.43
C LEU A 113 0.23 -6.17 2.98
N THR A 114 1.26 -5.38 2.64
CA THR A 114 2.61 -5.53 3.19
C THR A 114 2.84 -4.47 4.25
N GLU A 115 2.97 -4.92 5.50
CA GLU A 115 3.35 -4.10 6.64
C GLU A 115 4.88 -3.95 6.67
N ASN A 116 5.35 -2.71 6.85
CA ASN A 116 6.77 -2.39 6.94
C ASN A 116 7.10 -2.02 8.38
N TRP A 117 8.04 -2.73 8.99
CA TRP A 117 8.39 -2.54 10.39
C TRP A 117 9.61 -1.64 10.55
N GLY A 118 9.72 -0.97 11.70
CA GLY A 118 10.89 -0.12 12.01
C GLY A 118 12.23 -0.87 12.01
N SER A 119 12.22 -2.21 12.13
CA SER A 119 13.40 -3.07 11.99
C SER A 119 13.85 -3.29 10.54
N GLY A 120 13.07 -2.86 9.56
CA GLY A 120 13.25 -3.17 8.14
C GLY A 120 12.66 -4.50 7.70
N GLN A 121 12.08 -5.28 8.62
CA GLN A 121 11.32 -6.48 8.27
C GLN A 121 10.00 -6.11 7.60
N GLN A 122 9.44 -7.06 6.85
CA GLN A 122 8.11 -6.94 6.23
C GLN A 122 7.25 -8.15 6.59
N THR A 123 5.97 -7.90 6.86
CA THR A 123 4.95 -8.95 7.05
C THR A 123 3.87 -8.77 6.00
N GLN A 124 3.37 -9.88 5.44
CA GLN A 124 2.27 -9.83 4.48
C GLN A 124 1.01 -10.44 5.09
N VAL A 125 -0.10 -9.71 4.96
CA VAL A 125 -1.44 -10.15 5.34
C VAL A 125 -2.34 -10.04 4.12
N TRP A 126 -3.06 -11.12 3.81
CA TRP A 126 -3.90 -11.23 2.64
C TRP A 126 -5.36 -11.04 3.07
N TYR A 127 -5.92 -9.89 2.72
CA TYR A 127 -7.29 -9.50 3.00
C TYR A 127 -8.22 -10.06 1.93
N GLN A 128 -9.32 -10.67 2.35
CA GLN A 128 -10.46 -10.98 1.48
C GLN A 128 -11.48 -9.85 1.58
N VAL A 129 -11.91 -9.36 0.42
CA VAL A 129 -12.90 -8.27 0.30
C VAL A 129 -14.05 -8.78 -0.55
N GLU A 130 -15.28 -8.72 -0.03
CA GLU A 130 -16.47 -9.04 -0.80
C GLU A 130 -16.70 -7.97 -1.88
N LEU A 131 -16.97 -8.38 -3.13
CA LEU A 131 -17.14 -7.44 -4.25
C LEU A 131 -18.46 -6.68 -4.24
N SER A 132 -19.47 -7.18 -3.52
CA SER A 132 -20.83 -6.66 -3.54
C SER A 132 -20.96 -5.34 -2.77
N ASP A 133 -20.33 -5.26 -1.60
CA ASP A 133 -20.42 -4.14 -0.65
C ASP A 133 -19.05 -3.67 -0.13
N LEU A 134 -17.96 -4.31 -0.54
CA LEU A 134 -16.59 -4.03 -0.11
C LEU A 134 -16.34 -4.30 1.38
N VAL A 135 -17.15 -5.13 2.04
CA VAL A 135 -16.82 -5.56 3.40
C VAL A 135 -15.58 -6.45 3.40
N ILE A 136 -14.74 -6.31 4.43
CA ILE A 136 -13.61 -7.20 4.65
C ILE A 136 -14.08 -8.33 5.57
N ASP A 137 -14.05 -9.55 5.07
CA ASP A 137 -14.64 -10.71 5.75
C ASP A 137 -13.63 -11.81 6.10
N GLY A 138 -12.39 -11.69 5.61
CA GLY A 138 -11.37 -12.69 5.87
C GLY A 138 -9.93 -12.16 5.84
N LEU A 139 -9.08 -12.86 6.57
CA LEU A 139 -7.62 -12.68 6.59
C LEU A 139 -6.92 -14.02 6.43
N GLN A 140 -5.87 -14.05 5.63
CA GLN A 140 -4.92 -15.16 5.55
C GLN A 140 -3.50 -14.62 5.65
N ASP A 141 -2.61 -15.35 6.32
CA ASP A 141 -1.19 -15.05 6.24
C ASP A 141 -0.66 -15.46 4.87
N ALA A 142 0.45 -14.85 4.45
CA ALA A 142 1.15 -15.33 3.27
C ALA A 142 1.50 -16.83 3.44
N PRO A 143 1.40 -17.64 2.36
CA PRO A 143 1.81 -19.03 2.41
C PRO A 143 3.28 -19.16 2.82
N ALA A 144 3.57 -20.16 3.65
CA ALA A 144 4.92 -20.47 4.17
C ALA A 144 5.89 -20.99 3.08
#